data_AF-A0A7S7LBG3-F1
#
_entry.id   AF-A0A7S7LBG3-F1
#
_cell.length_a   1.000
_cell.length_b   1.000
_cell.length_c   1.000
_cell.angle_alpha   90.00
_cell.angle_beta   90.00
_cell.angle_gamma   90.00
#
_symmetry.space_group_name_H-M   'P 1'
#
loop_
_entity.id
_entity.type
_entity.pdbx_description
1 polymer ?
#
loop_
_entity_poly.entity_id
_entity_poly.type
_entity_poly.pdbx_seq_one_letter_code
_entity_poly.pdbx_strand_id
1 'polypeptide(L)' 'MSLYEKLPNDLLIAFYEEINKNINLGILSDAMYHELELLKEAADKNKVPLPYIKEEVS' A
#
# COMPACT_ATOMS: atom_id res chain seq x y z
N MET A 1 -10.28 4.51 -12.82
CA MET A 1 -9.05 5.15 -12.31
C MET A 1 -9.17 5.24 -10.80
N SER A 2 -8.33 4.52 -10.07
CA SER A 2 -8.26 4.67 -8.62
C SER A 2 -7.65 6.03 -8.24
N LEU A 3 -7.86 6.48 -7.00
CA LEU A 3 -7.20 7.69 -6.48
C LEU A 3 -5.67 7.55 -6.56
N TYR A 4 -5.16 6.36 -6.26
CA TYR A 4 -3.73 6.05 -6.22
C TYR A 4 -3.03 6.16 -7.57
N GLU A 5 -3.72 5.86 -8.68
CA GLU A 5 -3.16 6.03 -10.03
C GLU A 5 -2.75 7.48 -10.34
N LYS A 6 -3.37 8.46 -9.65
CA LYS A 6 -3.12 9.89 -9.85
C LYS A 6 -2.13 10.47 -8.84
N LEU A 7 -1.66 9.67 -7.88
CA LEU A 7 -0.71 10.15 -6.87
C LEU A 7 0.70 10.23 -7.44
N PRO A 8 1.51 11.21 -7.00
CA PRO A 8 2.96 11.15 -7.12
C PRO A 8 3.50 9.83 -6.54
N ASN A 9 4.52 9.27 -7.20
CA ASN A 9 5.10 7.98 -6.82
C ASN A 9 5.56 7.95 -5.35
N ASP A 10 6.17 9.03 -4.86
CA ASP A 10 6.65 9.11 -3.48
C ASP A 10 5.49 9.03 -2.46
N LEU A 11 4.35 9.64 -2.78
CA LEU A 11 3.16 9.55 -1.94
C LEU A 11 2.55 8.15 -1.99
N LEU A 12 2.50 7.53 -3.18
CA LEU A 12 2.02 6.17 -3.34
C LEU A 12 2.85 5.18 -2.51
N ILE A 13 4.18 5.32 -2.51
CA ILE A 13 5.08 4.51 -1.69
C ILE A 13 4.85 4.78 -0.20
N ALA A 14 4.78 6.05 0.22
CA ALA A 14 4.56 6.40 1.63
C ALA A 14 3.23 5.87 2.18
N PHE A 15 2.15 5.90 1.39
CA PHE A 15 0.87 5.32 1.78
C PHE A 15 0.95 3.80 1.91
N TYR A 16 1.63 3.13 0.99
CA TYR A 16 1.85 1.68 1.07
C TYR A 16 2.61 1.30 2.35
N GLU A 17 3.67 2.03 2.70
CA GLU A 17 4.43 1.80 3.93
C GLU A 17 3.61 2.04 5.20
N GLU A 18 2.83 3.12 5.26
CA GLU A 18 2.03 3.44 6.46
C GLU A 18 0.90 2.43 6.68
N ILE A 19 0.23 1.97 5.62
CA ILE A 19 -0.80 0.93 5.74
C ILE A 19 -0.18 -0.37 6.27
N ASN A 20 0.95 -0.80 5.70
CA ASN A 20 1.64 -1.99 6.17
C ASN A 20 2.14 -1.86 7.61
N LYS A 21 2.64 -0.69 8.01
CA LYS A 21 3.02 -0.41 9.40
C LYS A 21 1.83 -0.53 10.34
N ASN A 22 0.67 0.01 9.96
CA ASN A 22 -0.54 -0.10 10.78
C ASN A 22 -1.03 -1.56 10.90
N ILE A 23 -0.93 -2.35 9.83
CA ILE A 23 -1.18 -3.80 9.86
C ILE A 23 -0.25 -4.48 10.88
N ASN A 24 1.06 -4.20 10.80
CA ASN A 24 2.06 -4.78 11.70
C ASN A 24 1.86 -4.36 13.16
N LEU A 25 1.35 -3.15 13.41
CA LEU A 25 1.00 -2.67 14.75
C LEU A 25 -0.34 -3.22 15.27
N GLY A 26 -1.03 -4.05 14.49
CA GLY A 26 -2.36 -4.58 14.83
C GLY A 26 -3.49 -3.55 14.75
N ILE A 27 -3.22 -2.38 14.17
CA ILE A 27 -4.20 -1.31 13.90
C ILE A 27 -4.81 -1.61 12.52
N LEU A 28 -5.45 -2.78 12.43
CA LEU A 28 -5.99 -3.34 11.21
C LEU A 28 -7.49 -3.03 11.08
N SER A 29 -7.94 -2.72 9.86
CA SER A 29 -9.35 -2.83 9.48
C SER A 29 -9.46 -3.55 8.13
N ASP A 30 -10.57 -4.23 7.88
CA ASP A 30 -10.82 -4.93 6.61
C ASP A 30 -10.67 -4.00 5.39
N ALA A 31 -10.99 -2.71 5.56
CA ALA A 31 -10.82 -1.69 4.53
C ALA A 31 -9.35 -1.52 4.11
N MET A 32 -8.39 -1.71 5.02
CA MET A 32 -6.96 -1.50 4.73
C MET A 32 -6.38 -2.56 3.79
N TYR A 33 -6.91 -3.79 3.80
CA TYR A 33 -6.53 -4.79 2.80
C TYR A 33 -7.00 -4.40 1.40
N HIS A 34 -8.21 -3.85 1.31
CA HIS A 34 -8.73 -3.34 0.04
C HIS A 34 -7.89 -2.16 -0.48
N GLU A 35 -7.50 -1.24 0.41
CA GLU A 35 -6.60 -0.13 0.05
C GLU A 35 -5.22 -0.62 -0.43
N LEU A 36 -4.68 -1.70 0.16
CA LEU A 36 -3.43 -2.31 -0.32
C LEU A 36 -3.56 -2.88 -1.73
N GLU A 37 -4.69 -3.52 -2.06
CA GLU A 37 -4.93 -4.02 -3.43
C GLU A 37 -4.94 -2.87 -4.44
N LEU A 38 -5.63 -1.78 -4.11
CA LEU A 38 -5.71 -0.60 -4.98
C LEU A 38 -4.35 0.09 -5.14
N LEU A 39 -3.53 0.14 -4.09
CA LEU A 39 -2.15 0.64 -4.16
C LEU A 39 -1.26 -0.24 -5.02
N LYS A 40 -1.34 -1.56 -4.87
CA LYS A 40 -0.59 -2.52 -5.69
C LYS A 40 -0.96 -2.41 -7.17
N GLU A 41 -2.25 -2.31 -7.49
CA GLU A 41 -2.73 -2.12 -8.87
C GLU A 41 -2.20 -0.80 -9.47
N ALA A 42 -2.27 0.30 -8.71
CA ALA A 42 -1.77 1.60 -9.16
C ALA A 42 -0.24 1.59 -9.37
N ALA A 43 0.51 0.92 -8.48
CA ALA A 43 1.95 0.77 -8.59
C ALA A 43 2.33 0.00 -9.87
N ASP A 44 1.66 -1.11 -10.15
CA ASP A 44 1.90 -1.93 -11.33
C ASP A 44 1.63 -1.15 -12.63
N LYS A 45 0.48 -0.45 -12.70
CA LYS A 45 0.13 0.40 -13.85
C LYS A 45 1.14 1.51 -14.10
N ASN A 46 1.64 2.14 -13.04
CA ASN A 46 2.60 3.24 -13.11
C ASN A 46 4.06 2.76 -13.16
N LYS A 47 4.31 1.45 -13.15
CA LYS A 47 5.66 0.85 -13.08
C LYS A 47 6.50 1.37 -11.92
N VAL A 48 5.84 1.59 -10.78
CA VAL A 48 6.47 2.04 -9.54
C VAL A 48 6.82 0.82 -8.70
N PRO A 49 8.11 0.59 -8.36
CA PRO A 49 8.47 -0.50 -7.47
C PRO A 49 8.00 -0.18 -6.05
N LEU A 50 7.27 -1.11 -5.45
CA LEU A 50 6.91 -1.04 -4.03
C LEU A 50 8.02 -1.70 -3.18
N PRO A 51 8.31 -1.17 -1.97
CA PRO A 51 9.28 -1.77 -1.07
C PRO A 51 8.81 -3.15 -0.60
N TYR A 52 9.77 -4.06 -0.43
CA TYR A 52 9.49 -5.34 0.22
C TYR A 52 9.18 -5.09 1.70
N ILE A 53 8.01 -5.54 2.13
CA ILE A 53 7.62 -5.50 3.54
C ILE A 53 7.50 -6.93 4.03
N LYS A 54 8.26 -7.25 5.07
CA LYS A 54 8.21 -8.55 5.73
C LYS A 54 6.92 -8.60 6.55
N GLU A 55 5.98 -9.44 6.13
CA GLU A 55 4.83 -9.78 6.95
C GLU A 55 5.34 -10.63 8.13
N GLU A 56 5.27 -10.10 9.35
CA GLU A 56 5.54 -10.91 10.54
C GLU A 56 4.28 -11.75 10.82
N VAL A 57 4.23 -12.93 10.24
CA VAL A 57 3.24 -13.95 10.62
C VAL A 57 3.53 -14.31 12.07
N SER A 58 2.66 -13.85 12.98
CA SER A 58 2.67 -14.18 14.41
C SER A 58 2.15 -15.59 14.63
#